data_AF-A0A7N6FJ56-F1
#
_entry.id   AF-A0A7N6FJ56-F1
#
_cell.length_a   1.000
_cell.length_b   1.000
_cell.length_c   1.000
_cell.angle_alpha   90.00
_cell.angle_beta   90.00
_cell.angle_gamma   90.00
#
_symmetry.space_group_name_H-M   'P 1'
#
loop_
_entity.id
_entity.type
_entity.pdbx_description
1 polymer ?
#
loop_
_entity_poly.entity_id
_entity_poly.type
_entity_poly.pdbx_seq_one_letter_code
_entity_poly.pdbx_strand_id
1 'polypeptide(L)'
;MGFVPDEGKSLPPPGIVNRNSVWLAGIGWCTAMLHNAINHRPPLKSGVHRQFLLTTIGWFVGYHITKYENYLNAKLDRDMMDYIKVHAEDFAPKEKKTFAEIVEPFHPVR
;
A
#
# COMPACT_ATOMS: atom_id res chain seq x y z
N MET A 1 16.70 -15.27 -8.65
CA MET A 1 15.76 -14.16 -8.92
C MET A 1 14.56 -14.33 -7.99
N GLY A 2 14.58 -13.69 -6.83
CA GLY A 2 13.46 -13.72 -5.88
C GLY A 2 12.32 -12.81 -6.31
N PHE A 3 11.15 -12.95 -5.68
CA PHE A 3 9.97 -12.08 -5.90
C PHE A 3 10.26 -10.58 -5.64
N VAL A 4 11.29 -10.29 -4.83
CA VAL A 4 11.86 -8.96 -4.64
C VAL A 4 13.35 -9.04 -5.02
N PRO A 5 13.85 -8.15 -5.89
CA PRO A 5 15.27 -8.08 -6.24
C PRO A 5 16.17 -7.83 -5.03
N ASP A 6 17.46 -8.15 -5.14
CA ASP A 6 18.42 -7.94 -4.04
C ASP A 6 18.54 -6.48 -3.63
N GLU A 7 18.35 -5.55 -4.57
CA GLU A 7 18.25 -4.10 -4.31
C GLU A 7 17.14 -3.77 -3.30
N GLY A 8 16.01 -4.48 -3.34
CA GLY A 8 14.89 -4.28 -2.43
C GLY A 8 15.16 -4.75 -0.99
N LYS A 9 16.30 -5.42 -0.73
CA LYS A 9 16.73 -5.75 0.64
C LYS A 9 17.31 -4.55 1.39
N SER A 10 17.68 -3.49 0.68
CA SER A 10 18.15 -2.23 1.28
C SER A 10 17.03 -1.40 1.89
N LEU A 11 15.78 -1.66 1.50
CA LEU A 11 14.61 -0.96 2.01
C LEU A 11 14.22 -1.47 3.39
N PRO A 12 13.71 -0.59 4.27
CA PRO A 12 13.20 -1.02 5.57
C PRO A 12 12.06 -2.03 5.36
N PRO A 13 12.11 -3.19 6.03
CA PRO A 13 11.05 -4.17 5.90
C PRO A 13 9.75 -3.62 6.47
N PRO A 14 8.58 -4.01 5.92
CA PRO A 14 7.32 -3.63 6.52
C PRO A 14 7.20 -4.20 7.93
N GLY A 15 6.53 -3.47 8.82
CA GLY A 15 6.21 -3.97 10.16
C GLY A 15 5.40 -5.26 10.10
N ILE A 16 5.55 -6.10 11.13
CA ILE A 16 4.79 -7.36 11.25
C ILE A 16 3.29 -7.07 11.18
N VAL A 17 2.85 -6.03 11.91
CA VAL A 17 1.49 -5.48 11.82
C VAL A 17 1.51 -4.31 10.84
N ASN A 18 1.08 -4.57 9.61
CA ASN A 18 0.89 -3.52 8.60
C ASN A 18 -0.58 -3.48 8.16
N ARG A 19 -1.03 -2.32 7.65
CA ARG A 19 -2.44 -2.10 7.26
C ARG A 19 -2.93 -3.16 6.28
N ASN A 20 -2.14 -3.46 5.26
CA ASN A 20 -2.55 -4.35 4.16
C ASN A 20 -2.64 -5.82 4.61
N SER A 21 -1.75 -6.27 5.50
CA SER A 21 -1.74 -7.62 6.09
C SER A 21 -2.90 -7.82 7.03
N VAL A 22 -3.22 -6.82 7.87
CA VAL A 22 -4.42 -6.84 8.72
C VAL A 22 -5.68 -6.90 7.85
N TRP A 23 -5.73 -6.09 6.80
CA TRP A 23 -6.87 -6.07 5.89
C TRP A 23 -7.05 -7.40 5.14
N LEU A 24 -5.98 -7.96 4.57
CA LEU A 24 -6.02 -9.23 3.85
C LEU A 24 -6.27 -10.43 4.78
N ALA A 25 -5.78 -10.39 6.01
CA ALA A 25 -6.12 -11.36 7.04
C ALA A 25 -7.62 -11.28 7.41
N GLY A 26 -8.17 -10.07 7.49
CA GLY A 26 -9.60 -9.83 7.67
C GLY A 26 -10.42 -10.37 6.51
N ILE A 27 -9.99 -10.14 5.27
CA ILE A 27 -10.64 -10.72 4.08
C ILE A 27 -10.59 -12.25 4.13
N GLY A 28 -9.42 -12.84 4.44
CA GLY A 28 -9.27 -14.29 4.56
C GLY A 28 -10.21 -14.89 5.63
N TRP A 29 -10.38 -14.19 6.75
CA TRP A 29 -11.35 -14.58 7.78
C TRP A 29 -12.79 -14.50 7.26
N CYS A 30 -13.17 -13.40 6.61
CA CYS A 30 -14.49 -13.22 6.01
C CYS A 30 -14.79 -14.30 4.96
N THR A 31 -13.82 -14.67 4.12
CA THR A 31 -13.95 -15.77 3.17
C THR A 31 -14.22 -17.11 3.87
N ALA A 32 -13.54 -17.37 5.00
CA ALA A 32 -13.73 -18.59 5.77
C ALA A 32 -15.15 -18.69 6.37
N MET A 33 -15.67 -17.57 6.89
CA MET A 33 -17.03 -17.45 7.42
C MET A 33 -18.07 -17.58 6.31
N LEU A 34 -17.85 -16.93 5.17
CA LEU A 34 -18.73 -16.99 4.01
C LEU A 34 -18.83 -18.43 3.49
N HIS A 35 -17.70 -19.13 3.39
CA HIS A 35 -17.70 -20.54 3.00
C HIS A 35 -18.44 -21.44 4.01
N ASN A 36 -18.43 -21.12 5.31
CA ASN A 36 -19.28 -21.82 6.29
C ASN A 36 -20.77 -21.51 6.08
N ALA A 37 -21.11 -20.25 5.81
CA ALA A 37 -22.49 -19.80 5.58
C ALA A 37 -23.12 -20.45 4.34
N ILE A 38 -22.38 -20.53 3.23
CA ILE A 38 -22.84 -21.22 2.00
C ILE A 38 -23.14 -22.70 2.27
N ASN A 39 -22.35 -23.35 3.12
CA ASN A 39 -22.53 -24.77 3.46
C ASN A 39 -23.56 -25.01 4.57
N HIS A 40 -24.39 -24.01 4.90
CA HIS A 40 -25.38 -24.07 5.99
C HIS A 40 -24.78 -24.50 7.35
N ARG A 41 -23.51 -24.18 7.60
CA ARG A 41 -22.84 -24.43 8.88
C ARG A 41 -22.82 -23.15 9.71
N PRO A 42 -22.82 -23.23 11.06
CA PRO A 42 -22.73 -22.05 11.91
C PRO A 42 -21.44 -21.26 11.60
N PRO A 43 -21.52 -20.03 11.08
CA PRO A 43 -20.37 -19.34 10.47
C PRO A 43 -19.18 -19.14 11.40
N LEU A 44 -19.47 -18.83 12.67
CA LEU A 44 -18.49 -18.52 13.70
C LEU A 44 -17.98 -19.74 14.48
N LYS A 45 -18.79 -20.81 14.57
CA LYS A 45 -18.48 -21.99 15.42
C LYS A 45 -17.85 -23.14 14.63
N SER A 46 -18.21 -23.30 13.36
CA SER A 46 -17.70 -24.38 12.52
C SER A 46 -16.36 -23.99 11.89
N GLY A 47 -15.38 -24.89 11.93
CA GLY A 47 -14.16 -24.75 11.13
C GLY A 47 -13.21 -23.63 11.58
N VAL A 48 -13.03 -23.45 12.89
CA VAL A 48 -12.08 -22.47 13.48
C VAL A 48 -10.65 -22.67 12.95
N HIS A 49 -10.23 -23.93 12.74
CA HIS A 49 -8.94 -24.24 12.10
C HIS A 49 -8.83 -23.63 10.69
N ARG A 50 -9.93 -23.64 9.91
CA ARG A 50 -9.96 -23.10 8.54
C ARG A 50 -10.03 -21.57 8.56
N GLN A 51 -10.74 -21.00 9.52
CA GLN A 51 -10.71 -19.55 9.76
C GLN A 51 -9.29 -19.08 10.05
N PHE A 52 -8.62 -19.70 11.02
CA PHE A 52 -7.25 -19.37 11.38
C PHE A 52 -6.29 -19.55 10.19
N LEU A 53 -6.40 -20.68 9.46
CA LEU A 53 -5.59 -20.94 8.28
C LEU A 53 -5.75 -19.84 7.22
N LEU A 54 -6.98 -19.50 6.83
CA LEU A 54 -7.21 -18.48 5.81
C LEU A 54 -6.79 -17.08 6.26
N THR A 55 -6.96 -16.75 7.53
CA THR A 55 -6.43 -15.51 8.13
C THR A 55 -4.91 -15.46 8.06
N THR A 56 -4.21 -16.53 8.43
CA THR A 56 -2.73 -16.58 8.38
C THR A 56 -2.18 -16.51 6.96
N ILE A 57 -2.85 -17.13 5.99
CA ILE A 57 -2.49 -17.02 4.58
C ILE A 57 -2.66 -15.57 4.10
N GLY A 58 -3.80 -14.95 4.42
CA GLY A 58 -4.05 -13.53 4.09
C GLY A 58 -3.00 -12.61 4.69
N TRP A 59 -2.59 -12.86 5.93
CA TRP A 59 -1.51 -12.11 6.59
C TRP A 59 -0.17 -12.27 5.88
N PHE A 60 0.23 -13.51 5.59
CA PHE A 60 1.49 -13.82 4.91
C PHE A 60 1.57 -13.20 3.52
N VAL A 61 0.51 -13.35 2.74
CA VAL A 61 0.39 -12.77 1.39
C VAL A 61 0.45 -11.24 1.48
N GLY A 62 -0.28 -10.63 2.43
CA GLY A 62 -0.24 -9.19 2.64
C GLY A 62 1.14 -8.65 2.98
N TYR A 63 1.91 -9.37 3.79
CA TYR A 63 3.28 -8.98 4.12
C TYR A 63 4.17 -8.91 2.88
N HIS A 64 4.10 -9.93 2.03
CA HIS A 64 4.88 -10.00 0.79
C HIS A 64 4.44 -8.97 -0.24
N ILE A 65 3.13 -8.70 -0.36
CA ILE A 65 2.60 -7.65 -1.24
C ILE A 65 3.09 -6.28 -0.80
N THR A 66 2.99 -5.95 0.50
CA THR A 66 3.49 -4.66 1.01
C THR A 66 4.98 -4.50 0.79
N LYS A 67 5.77 -5.58 0.95
CA LYS A 67 7.20 -5.54 0.66
C LYS A 67 7.48 -5.22 -0.82
N TYR A 68 6.70 -5.79 -1.72
CA TYR A 68 6.81 -5.52 -3.16
C TYR A 68 6.34 -4.11 -3.53
N GLU A 69 5.24 -3.65 -2.95
CA GLU A 69 4.71 -2.29 -3.10
C GLU A 69 5.74 -1.22 -2.68
N ASN A 70 6.36 -1.39 -1.51
CA ASN A 70 7.41 -0.49 -1.04
C ASN A 70 8.60 -0.43 -2.00
N TYR A 71 8.98 -1.58 -2.58
CA TYR A 71 10.05 -1.65 -3.56
C TYR A 71 9.71 -0.90 -4.85
N LEU A 72 8.50 -1.11 -5.38
CA LEU A 72 8.06 -0.43 -6.60
C LEU A 72 8.02 1.09 -6.42
N ASN A 73 7.44 1.56 -5.32
CA ASN A 73 7.35 2.99 -5.04
C ASN A 73 8.73 3.62 -4.83
N ALA A 74 9.62 2.95 -4.08
CA ALA A 74 10.98 3.43 -3.89
C ALA A 74 11.77 3.49 -5.21
N LYS A 75 11.59 2.49 -6.09
CA LYS A 75 12.21 2.51 -7.42
C LYS A 75 11.67 3.65 -8.27
N LEU A 76 10.35 3.86 -8.27
CA LEU A 76 9.70 4.95 -9.00
C LEU A 76 10.25 6.31 -8.56
N ASP A 77 10.34 6.54 -7.25
CA ASP A 77 10.88 7.79 -6.70
C ASP A 77 12.35 7.97 -7.06
N ARG A 78 13.16 6.91 -6.99
CA ARG A 78 14.57 6.96 -7.39
C ARG A 78 14.72 7.37 -8.84
N ASP A 79 14.04 6.66 -9.73
CA ASP A 79 14.15 6.88 -11.18
C ASP A 79 13.61 8.28 -11.56
N MET A 80 12.57 8.77 -10.89
CA MET A 80 12.05 10.14 -11.05
C MET A 80 13.06 11.21 -10.61
N MET A 81 13.67 11.05 -9.42
CA MET A 81 14.64 12.01 -8.90
C MET A 81 15.91 12.05 -9.75
N ASP A 82 16.37 10.89 -10.22
CA ASP A 82 17.52 10.80 -11.13
C ASP A 82 17.21 11.49 -12.46
N TYR A 83 15.99 11.33 -12.99
CA TYR A 83 15.57 12.01 -14.22
C TYR A 83 15.57 13.53 -14.08
N ILE A 84 15.01 14.06 -12.99
CA ILE A 84 14.98 15.50 -12.68
C ILE A 84 16.40 16.05 -12.53
N LYS A 85 17.30 15.29 -11.92
CA LYS A 85 18.70 15.70 -11.72
C LYS A 85 19.46 15.80 -13.04
N VAL A 86 19.22 14.90 -13.99
CA VAL A 86 19.85 14.92 -15.32
C VAL A 86 19.28 16.04 -16.18
N HIS A 87 17.97 16.32 -16.09
CA HIS A 87 17.27 17.31 -16.89
C HIS A 87 16.88 18.56 -16.08
N ALA A 88 17.87 19.17 -15.41
CA ALA A 88 17.62 20.34 -14.56
C ALA A 88 17.05 21.56 -15.33
N GLU A 89 17.31 21.63 -16.64
CA GLU A 89 16.79 22.68 -17.53
C GLU A 89 15.27 22.59 -17.74
N ASP A 90 14.73 21.38 -17.84
CA ASP A 90 13.28 21.14 -18.00
C ASP A 90 12.52 21.42 -16.70
N PHE A 91 13.19 21.29 -15.55
CA PHE A 91 12.61 21.47 -14.21
C PHE A 91 13.19 22.69 -13.49
N ALA A 92 13.22 23.84 -14.15
CA ALA A 92 13.67 25.08 -13.54
C ALA A 92 12.83 25.43 -12.29
N PRO A 93 13.46 25.76 -11.14
CA PRO A 93 12.74 26.11 -9.93
C PRO A 93 11.98 27.43 -10.15
N LYS A 94 10.65 27.36 -10.21
CA LYS A 94 9.81 28.55 -10.29
C LYS A 94 9.86 29.33 -8.98
N GLU A 95 10.10 30.63 -9.07
CA GLU A 95 10.02 31.53 -7.91
C GLU A 95 8.61 31.46 -7.29
N LYS A 96 8.57 31.12 -6.00
CA LYS A 96 7.32 31.03 -5.23
C LYS A 96 6.92 32.43 -4.78
N LYS A 97 6.04 33.08 -5.54
CA LYS A 97 5.46 34.38 -5.18
C LYS A 97 4.61 34.26 -3.91
N THR A 98 4.69 35.26 -3.04
CA THR A 98 3.87 35.30 -1.83
C THR A 98 2.44 35.72 -2.16
N PHE A 99 1.45 35.36 -1.32
CA PHE A 99 0.06 35.80 -1.49
C PHE A 99 -0.12 37.33 -1.42
N ALA A 100 0.90 38.06 -0.97
CA ALA A 100 0.92 39.53 -1.04
C ALA A 100 1.09 40.04 -2.49
N GLU A 101 1.68 39.24 -3.38
CA GLU A 101 1.93 39.58 -4.79
C GLU A 101 0.85 38.99 -5.73
N ILE A 102 0.08 38.01 -5.26
CA ILE A 102 -0.94 37.30 -6.05
C ILE A 102 -2.31 37.86 -5.67
N VAL A 103 -2.93 38.63 -6.57
CA VAL A 103 -4.30 39.12 -6.40
C VAL A 103 -5.26 38.18 -7.13
N GLU A 104 -5.93 37.31 -6.38
CA GLU A 104 -7.01 36.48 -6.91
C GLU A 104 -8.36 37.22 -6.82
N PRO A 105 -9.23 37.10 -7.84
CA PRO A 105 -10.56 37.68 -7.78
C PRO A 105 -11.40 36.98 -6.71
N PHE A 106 -11.89 37.75 -5.74
CA PHE A 106 -12.81 37.22 -4.73
C PHE A 106 -14.24 37.10 -5.28
N HIS A 107 -14.76 35.89 -5.35
CA HIS A 107 -16.15 35.61 -5.73
C HIS A 107 -16.98 35.28 -4.48
N PRO A 108 -17.75 36.24 -3.93
CA PRO A 108 -18.57 35.98 -2.76
C PRO A 108 -19.72 35.01 -3.08
N VAL A 109 -19.98 34.06 -2.18
CA VAL A 109 -21.18 33.22 -2.23
C VAL A 109 -22.37 34.07 -1.79
N ARG A 110 -23.35 34.26 -2.69
CA ARG A 110 -24.60 34.99 -2.46
C ARG A 110 -25.78 34.04 -2.53
#